data_AF-A0A920UUG2-F1
#
_entry.id   AF-A0A920UUG2-F1
#
_cell.length_a   1.000
_cell.length_b   1.000
_cell.length_c   1.000
_cell.angle_alpha   90.00
_cell.angle_beta   90.00
_cell.angle_gamma   90.00
#
_symmetry.space_group_name_H-M   'P 1'
#
loop_
_entity.id
_entity.type
_entity.pdbx_description
1 polymer ?
#
loop_
_entity_poly.entity_id
_entity_poly.type
_entity_poly.pdbx_seq_one_letter_code
_entity_poly.pdbx_strand_id
1 'polypeptide(L)' 'MGDGDHHTPYNLPVVLIGGGRGTLEGGRHLSYPMHTPFMNLGLSLLDKVGVEVASISDSTGRLSDL' A
#
# COMPACT_ATOMS: atom_id res chain seq x y z
N MET A 1 -2.28 -8.47 -25.55
CA MET A 1 -2.24 -7.09 -26.07
C MET A 1 -3.00 -6.23 -25.07
N GLY A 2 -2.38 -5.17 -24.55
CA GLY A 2 -3.02 -4.24 -23.62
C GLY A 2 -3.83 -3.18 -24.37
N ASP A 3 -4.94 -2.75 -23.78
CA ASP A 3 -5.74 -1.62 -24.25
C ASP A 3 -4.97 -0.31 -23.97
N GLY A 4 -4.70 0.48 -25.01
CA GLY A 4 -3.96 1.73 -24.90
C GLY A 4 -4.71 2.85 -24.18
N ASP A 5 -6.04 2.76 -24.12
CA ASP A 5 -6.89 3.73 -23.43
C ASP A 5 -7.13 3.35 -21.95
N HIS A 6 -6.66 2.17 -21.52
CA HIS A 6 -6.89 1.66 -20.17
C HIS A 6 -5.59 1.52 -19.37
N HIS A 7 -5.44 2.37 -18.36
CA HIS A 7 -4.39 2.18 -17.37
C HIS A 7 -4.67 0.93 -16.53
N THR A 8 -3.65 0.09 -16.32
CA THR A 8 -3.75 -1.12 -15.49
C THR A 8 -3.07 -0.87 -14.14
N PRO A 9 -3.82 -0.55 -13.06
CA PRO A 9 -3.25 -0.16 -11.78
C PRO A 9 -2.97 -1.37 -10.86
N TYR A 10 -2.48 -2.48 -11.42
CA TYR A 10 -2.24 -3.72 -10.68
C TYR A 10 -0.75 -4.07 -10.68
N ASN A 11 -0.29 -4.70 -9.59
CA ASN A 11 1.08 -5.19 -9.44
C ASN A 11 2.16 -4.11 -9.69
N LEU A 12 1.93 -2.92 -9.14
CA LEU A 12 2.85 -1.79 -9.26
C LEU A 12 4.08 -2.03 -8.37
N PRO A 13 5.31 -1.84 -8.89
CA PRO A 13 6.50 -1.86 -8.05
C PRO A 13 6.49 -0.62 -7.14
N VAL A 14 6.68 -0.84 -5.84
CA VAL A 14 6.68 0.21 -4.82
C VAL A 14 7.94 0.07 -3.96
N VAL A 15 8.57 1.20 -3.64
CA VAL A 15 9.65 1.28 -2.67
C VAL A 15 9.23 2.25 -1.58
N LEU A 16 9.24 1.79 -0.33
CA LEU A 16 8.99 2.60 0.86
C LEU A 16 10.32 2.88 1.55
N ILE A 17 10.66 4.15 1.74
CA ILE A 17 11.94 4.58 2.33
C ILE A 17 11.67 5.37 3.62
N GLY A 18 12.36 5.00 4.69
CA GLY A 18 12.23 5.58 6.01
C GLY A 18 11.63 4.61 7.03
N GLY A 19 11.83 4.90 8.32
CA GLY A 19 11.44 3.99 9.41
C GLY A 19 10.11 4.31 10.09
N GLY A 20 9.33 5.29 9.60
CA GLY A 20 8.04 5.66 10.22
C GLY A 20 8.14 5.95 11.72
N ARG A 21 9.15 6.70 12.16
CA ARG A 21 9.46 6.91 13.60
C ARG A 21 9.71 5.61 14.40
N GLY A 22 10.26 4.58 13.75
CA GLY A 22 10.53 3.28 14.35
C GLY A 22 9.35 2.30 14.29
N THR A 23 8.26 2.65 13.61
CA THR A 23 7.04 1.81 13.52
C THR A 23 6.96 1.00 12.22
N LEU A 24 7.94 1.13 11.34
CA LEU A 24 8.06 0.37 10.10
C LEU A 24 9.36 -0.44 10.11
N GLU A 25 9.24 -1.72 9.79
CA GLU A 25 10.36 -2.62 9.64
C GLU A 25 10.94 -2.53 8.22
N GLY A 26 12.17 -2.03 8.10
CA GLY A 26 12.88 -1.95 6.83
C GLY A 26 13.59 -3.25 6.43
N GLY A 27 14.25 -3.25 5.27
CA GLY A 27 15.08 -4.37 4.80
C GLY A 27 14.27 -5.61 4.38
N ARG A 28 12.99 -5.43 4.05
CA ARG A 28 12.06 -6.49 3.70
C ARG A 28 11.60 -6.36 2.24
N HIS A 29 11.36 -7.49 1.61
CA HIS A 29 10.60 -7.57 0.36
C HIS A 29 9.24 -8.18 0.68
N LEU A 30 8.18 -7.38 0.52
CA LEU A 30 6.81 -7.80 0.78
C LEU A 30 6.09 -8.03 -0.54
N SER A 31 5.37 -9.16 -0.61
CA SER A 31 4.55 -9.52 -1.75
C SER A 31 3.15 -9.82 -1.25
N TYR A 32 2.17 -9.14 -1.84
CA TYR A 32 0.76 -9.32 -1.51
C TYR A 32 0.06 -10.09 -2.64
N PRO A 33 -1.08 -10.75 -2.35
CA PRO A 33 -1.87 -11.40 -3.39
C PRO A 33 -2.19 -10.45 -4.55
N MET A 34 -2.28 -11.01 -5.76
CA MET A 34 -2.68 -10.25 -6.94
C MET A 34 -4.06 -9.62 -6.71
N HIS A 35 -4.28 -8.41 -7.23
CA HIS A 35 -5.46 -7.57 -6.97
C HIS A 35 -5.63 -7.06 -5.52
N THR A 36 -4.61 -7.14 -4.66
CA THR A 36 -4.61 -6.36 -3.41
C THR A 36 -4.73 -4.87 -3.77
N PRO A 37 -5.75 -4.15 -3.27
CA PRO A 37 -5.91 -2.73 -3.58
C PRO A 37 -4.70 -1.92 -3.14
N PHE A 38 -4.17 -1.10 -4.05
CA PHE A 38 -2.97 -0.30 -3.80
C PHE A 38 -3.16 0.61 -2.57
N MET A 39 -4.35 1.17 -2.40
CA MET A 39 -4.63 2.08 -1.30
C MET A 39 -4.76 1.41 0.08
N ASN A 40 -4.66 0.08 0.18
CA ASN A 40 -4.39 -0.58 1.46
C ASN A 40 -3.04 -0.13 2.04
N LEU A 41 -2.03 0.11 1.18
CA LEU A 41 -0.74 0.67 1.60
C LEU A 41 -0.92 2.09 2.14
N GLY A 42 -1.64 2.95 1.41
CA GLY A 42 -1.89 4.32 1.83
C GLY A 42 -2.65 4.40 3.16
N LEU A 43 -3.71 3.60 3.32
CA LEU A 43 -4.47 3.50 4.58
C LEU A 43 -3.56 3.11 5.75
N SER A 44 -2.70 2.12 5.54
CA SER A 44 -1.76 1.64 6.57
C SER A 44 -0.70 2.68 6.93
N LEU A 45 -0.21 3.45 5.94
CA LEU A 45 0.77 4.51 6.19
C LEU A 45 0.17 5.71 6.94
N LEU A 46 -1.10 6.04 6.70
CA LEU A 46 -1.80 7.10 7.43
C LEU A 46 -1.86 6.80 8.94
N ASP A 47 -2.14 5.56 9.32
CA ASP A 47 -2.10 5.14 10.73
C ASP A 47 -0.70 5.36 11.34
N LYS A 48 0.37 5.06 10.60
CA LYS A 48 1.76 5.22 11.07
C LYS A 48 2.17 6.68 11.28
N VAL A 49 1.47 7.62 10.65
CA VAL A 49 1.66 9.07 10.85
C VAL A 49 0.59 9.71 11.76
N GLY A 50 -0.26 8.89 12.40
CA GLY A 50 -1.26 9.33 13.36
C GLY A 50 -2.52 9.92 12.74
N VAL A 51 -2.80 9.60 11.47
CA VAL A 51 -4.03 10.01 10.78
C VAL A 51 -4.95 8.80 10.67
N GLU A 52 -5.95 8.74 11.55
CA GLU A 52 -6.92 7.64 11.55
C GLU A 52 -8.11 7.95 10.65
N VAL A 53 -8.29 7.15 9.60
CA VAL A 53 -9.47 7.18 8.74
C VAL A 53 -10.02 5.77 8.53
N ALA A 54 -11.33 5.67 8.28
CA ALA A 54 -11.98 4.38 8.07
C ALA A 54 -11.56 3.73 6.74
N SER A 55 -11.44 4.53 5.68
CA SER A 55 -11.10 4.10 4.31
C SER A 55 -10.55 5.26 3.48
N ILE A 56 -9.79 4.93 2.43
CA ILE A 56 -9.34 5.88 1.40
C ILE A 56 -9.36 5.21 0.02
N SER A 57 -9.99 5.86 -0.97
CA SER A 57 -10.15 5.32 -2.33
C SER A 57 -10.75 3.90 -2.31
N ASP A 58 -10.11 2.95 -2.97
CA ASP A 58 -10.45 1.54 -3.12
C ASP A 58 -9.89 0.65 -1.99
N SER A 59 -9.40 1.24 -0.88
CA SER A 59 -8.90 0.46 0.25
C SER A 59 -9.98 -0.47 0.80
N THR A 60 -9.63 -1.73 1.00
CA THR A 60 -10.48 -2.75 1.62
C THR A 60 -10.00 -3.14 3.02
N GLY A 61 -8.79 -2.71 3.40
CA GLY A 61 -8.23 -2.97 4.72
C GLY A 61 -6.80 -2.44 4.88
N ARG A 62 -6.26 -2.64 6.08
CA ARG A 62 -4.86 -2.34 6.41
C ARG A 62 -3.98 -3.55 6.12
N LEU A 63 -2.73 -3.30 5.77
CA LEU A 63 -1.70 -4.33 5.59
C LEU A 63 -1.14 -4.65 6.98
N SER A 64 -1.52 -5.80 7.52
CA SER A 64 -1.24 -6.16 8.93
C SER A 64 0.23 -6.44 9.22
N ASP A 65 1.02 -6.72 8.20
CA ASP A 65 2.45 -7.05 8.29
C ASP A 65 3.38 -5.91 7.84
N LEU A 66 2.82 -4.71 7.60
CA LEU A 66 3.55 -3.47 7.25
C LEU A 66 4.18 -2.79 8.48
#